data_AF-A0AAD5LGR1-F1
#
_entry.id   AF-A0AAD5LGR1-F1
#
_cell.length_a   1.000
_cell.length_b   1.000
_cell.length_c   1.000
_cell.angle_alpha   90.00
_cell.angle_beta   90.00
_cell.angle_gamma   90.00
#
_symmetry.space_group_name_H-M   'P 1'
#
loop_
_entity.id
_entity.type
_entity.pdbx_description
1 polymer ?
#
loop_
_entity_poly.entity_id
_entity_poly.type
_entity_poly.pdbx_seq_one_letter_code
_entity_poly.pdbx_strand_id
1 'polypeptide(L)'
;MTRVASAVHSRILDSHRALFSKQGVFGLESRHFETIFVLREAVETTLQIYQAYRMAQYLPRPSLNHAFVGLLAANCWTTPLLHAIVRHRPLQRMLCILADIVLDFVASIGVPAVLALSYLPEANFPPSLWYNDAWAITFINESSIVLCASWVDVANRILFSVSMMLCLDDIKALLMLRSSASAARVAQQPDSKMTPTSTDKDLANSSVPRAVKWMHGVIILTGFAVLATHSANEFSSLLQDLEPHSLAQITFRHCAHIQFTPDVQRFSQLLGLKLYNSTVESWPAESAIDSRFHSKILFTYFVRTLFPNQTIPDGLRSRSFPQQLKDIEFCVTNIKTLPDDVHLSWPPLLTLVVEYAQLETVPTALQQLRPSEIGLCGNPIQAVESWVVMLPDLETLILCNTPITALPSKDIDASAIAIRTFSLRYSNMTTPPPWMTPEFSRDRRILAGGTPLCKALDSPEDDGPIGLSPQDQAALRAVINCVDSKRYYFYPIAYDERAEETW
;
A
#
# COMPACT_ATOMS: atom_id res chain seq x y z
N MET A 1 -32.53 -28.05 25.58
CA MET A 1 -31.70 -27.37 24.54
C MET A 1 -31.35 -28.29 23.36
N THR A 2 -31.16 -29.60 23.55
CA THR A 2 -30.78 -30.57 22.49
C THR A 2 -31.85 -30.84 21.41
N ARG A 3 -33.14 -30.87 21.76
CA ARG A 3 -34.23 -31.07 20.78
C ARG A 3 -34.50 -29.87 19.86
N VAL A 4 -34.28 -28.65 20.37
CA VAL A 4 -34.44 -27.42 19.57
C VAL A 4 -33.29 -27.30 18.57
N ALA A 5 -32.05 -27.59 19.01
CA ALA A 5 -30.89 -27.63 18.13
C ALA A 5 -31.03 -28.69 17.03
N SER A 6 -31.55 -29.89 17.32
CA SER A 6 -31.76 -30.92 16.28
C SER A 6 -32.89 -30.56 15.31
N ALA A 7 -33.96 -29.91 15.79
CA ALA A 7 -35.06 -29.45 14.92
C ALA A 7 -34.63 -28.28 14.03
N VAL A 8 -33.81 -27.36 14.54
CA VAL A 8 -33.21 -26.28 13.74
C VAL A 8 -32.24 -26.86 12.70
N HIS A 9 -31.40 -27.83 13.10
CA HIS A 9 -30.48 -28.51 12.19
C HIS A 9 -31.22 -29.29 11.08
N SER A 10 -32.30 -30.01 11.42
CA SER A 10 -33.14 -30.68 10.41
C SER A 10 -33.78 -29.67 9.47
N ARG A 11 -34.34 -28.56 9.98
CA ARG A 11 -34.94 -27.52 9.12
C ARG A 11 -33.92 -26.86 8.20
N ILE A 12 -32.69 -26.65 8.66
CA ILE A 12 -31.60 -26.13 7.83
C ILE A 12 -31.24 -27.14 6.74
N LEU A 13 -31.12 -28.43 7.08
CA LEU A 13 -30.83 -29.50 6.11
C LEU A 13 -31.96 -29.72 5.10
N ASP A 14 -33.22 -29.62 5.53
CA ASP A 14 -34.40 -29.75 4.69
C ASP A 14 -34.54 -28.56 3.74
N SER A 15 -34.28 -27.34 4.24
CA SER A 15 -34.21 -26.12 3.41
C SER A 15 -33.06 -26.20 2.42
N HIS A 16 -31.89 -26.68 2.86
CA HIS A 16 -30.73 -26.90 1.99
C HIS A 16 -31.02 -27.95 0.91
N ARG A 17 -31.71 -29.05 1.23
CA ARG A 17 -32.13 -30.06 0.24
C ARG A 17 -33.20 -29.52 -0.71
N ALA A 18 -34.14 -28.72 -0.24
CA ALA A 18 -35.17 -28.13 -1.09
C ALA A 18 -34.59 -27.11 -2.09
N LEU A 19 -33.54 -26.38 -1.69
CA LEU A 19 -32.88 -25.40 -2.54
C LEU A 19 -31.84 -26.02 -3.48
N PHE A 20 -31.01 -26.96 -2.99
CA PHE A 20 -29.80 -27.46 -3.66
C PHE A 20 -29.84 -28.95 -4.06
N SER A 21 -30.98 -29.63 -3.97
CA SER A 21 -31.11 -30.98 -4.55
C SER A 21 -31.17 -30.92 -6.09
N LYS A 22 -30.99 -32.07 -6.75
CA LYS A 22 -31.02 -32.22 -8.23
C LYS A 22 -32.25 -31.56 -8.90
N GLN A 23 -33.40 -31.59 -8.22
CA GLN A 23 -34.68 -30.99 -8.64
C GLN A 23 -35.06 -29.74 -7.82
N GLY A 24 -34.20 -29.34 -6.87
CA GLY A 24 -34.37 -28.13 -6.08
C GLY A 24 -34.30 -26.87 -6.96
N VAL A 25 -34.68 -25.73 -6.39
CA VAL A 25 -34.82 -24.47 -7.15
C VAL A 25 -33.52 -24.11 -7.89
N PHE A 26 -32.36 -24.30 -7.25
CA PHE A 26 -31.02 -24.06 -7.80
C PHE A 26 -30.39 -25.29 -8.45
N GLY A 27 -31.06 -26.44 -8.44
CA GLY A 27 -30.52 -27.69 -8.97
C GLY A 27 -30.39 -27.71 -10.50
N LEU A 28 -29.44 -28.50 -10.99
CA LEU A 28 -29.15 -28.66 -12.43
C LEU A 28 -30.29 -29.20 -13.29
N GLU A 29 -31.26 -29.92 -12.71
CA GLU A 29 -32.45 -30.41 -13.43
C GLU A 29 -33.70 -29.54 -13.15
N SER A 30 -33.51 -28.39 -12.51
CA SER A 30 -34.59 -27.41 -12.30
C SER A 30 -35.16 -26.93 -13.63
N ARG A 31 -36.48 -26.79 -13.68
CA ARG A 31 -37.19 -26.16 -14.82
C ARG A 31 -36.87 -24.67 -14.94
N HIS A 32 -36.40 -24.04 -13.86
CA HIS A 32 -36.07 -22.61 -13.81
C HIS A 32 -34.57 -22.33 -13.93
N PHE A 33 -33.75 -23.37 -14.13
CA PHE A 33 -32.28 -23.27 -14.18
C PHE A 33 -31.81 -22.11 -15.09
N GLU A 34 -32.29 -22.07 -16.34
CA GLU A 34 -31.88 -21.06 -17.33
C GLU A 34 -32.22 -19.62 -16.90
N THR A 35 -33.31 -19.43 -16.16
CA THR A 35 -33.75 -18.11 -15.70
C THR A 35 -32.97 -17.66 -14.47
N ILE A 36 -32.73 -18.59 -13.54
CA ILE A 36 -31.93 -18.31 -12.33
C ILE A 36 -30.47 -18.07 -12.70
N PHE A 37 -29.93 -18.87 -13.62
CA PHE A 37 -28.56 -18.76 -14.10
C PHE A 37 -28.30 -17.41 -14.78
N VAL A 38 -29.15 -16.99 -15.72
CA VAL A 38 -28.94 -15.70 -16.41
C VAL A 38 -29.16 -14.48 -15.50
N LEU A 39 -30.03 -14.58 -14.49
CA LEU A 39 -30.19 -13.52 -13.48
C LEU A 39 -28.93 -13.38 -12.63
N ARG A 40 -28.34 -14.51 -12.24
CA ARG A 40 -27.06 -14.55 -11.53
C ARG A 40 -25.94 -13.95 -12.39
N GLU A 41 -25.83 -14.38 -13.65
CA GLU A 41 -24.85 -13.86 -14.62
C GLU A 41 -24.99 -12.33 -14.81
N ALA A 42 -26.21 -11.80 -14.81
CA ALA A 42 -26.46 -10.36 -14.89
C ALA A 42 -25.97 -9.61 -13.63
N VAL A 43 -26.20 -10.17 -12.44
CA VAL A 43 -25.68 -9.61 -11.18
C VAL A 43 -24.15 -9.65 -11.19
N GLU A 44 -23.54 -10.78 -11.50
CA GLU A 44 -22.09 -10.94 -11.60
C GLU A 44 -21.47 -9.98 -12.60
N THR A 45 -22.04 -9.88 -13.80
CA THR A 45 -21.59 -8.94 -14.83
C THR A 45 -21.60 -7.50 -14.30
N THR A 46 -22.64 -7.11 -13.56
CA THR A 46 -22.73 -5.77 -12.94
C THR A 46 -21.62 -5.55 -11.91
N LEU A 47 -21.34 -6.56 -11.08
CA LEU A 47 -20.28 -6.50 -10.07
C LEU A 47 -18.88 -6.47 -10.72
N GLN A 48 -18.67 -7.25 -11.79
CA GLN A 48 -17.41 -7.26 -12.54
C GLN A 48 -17.19 -5.96 -13.32
N ILE A 49 -18.25 -5.30 -13.82
CA ILE A 49 -18.16 -3.96 -14.42
C ILE A 49 -17.70 -2.94 -13.38
N TYR A 50 -18.25 -2.98 -12.16
CA TYR A 50 -17.78 -2.13 -11.08
C TYR A 50 -16.30 -2.39 -10.75
N GLN A 51 -15.88 -3.67 -10.71
CA GLN A 51 -14.47 -4.01 -10.54
C GLN A 51 -13.60 -3.51 -11.70
N ALA A 52 -14.07 -3.57 -12.95
CA ALA A 52 -13.35 -3.06 -14.12
C ALA A 52 -13.16 -1.55 -14.05
N TYR A 53 -14.19 -0.81 -13.64
CA TYR A 53 -14.10 0.62 -13.40
C TYR A 53 -13.05 0.94 -12.32
N ARG A 54 -13.04 0.19 -11.22
CA ARG A 54 -12.02 0.31 -10.18
C ARG A 54 -10.62 0.00 -10.71
N MET A 55 -10.44 -1.06 -11.50
CA MET A 55 -9.13 -1.36 -12.10
C MET A 55 -8.67 -0.26 -13.05
N ALA A 56 -9.58 0.33 -13.85
CA ALA A 56 -9.23 1.46 -14.70
C ALA A 56 -8.75 2.70 -13.93
N GLN A 57 -9.22 2.88 -12.68
CA GLN A 57 -8.79 4.01 -11.83
C GLN A 57 -7.49 3.73 -11.06
N TYR A 58 -7.34 2.52 -10.50
CA TYR A 58 -6.28 2.21 -9.54
C TYR A 58 -5.19 1.29 -10.09
N LEU A 59 -5.32 0.71 -11.28
CA LEU A 59 -4.34 -0.21 -11.82
C LEU A 59 -3.46 0.48 -12.88
N PRO A 60 -2.25 0.95 -12.52
CA PRO A 60 -1.35 1.63 -13.45
C PRO A 60 -0.74 0.67 -14.50
N ARG A 61 -0.94 -0.65 -14.37
CA ARG A 61 -0.44 -1.65 -15.32
C ARG A 61 -1.43 -1.86 -16.47
N PRO A 62 -1.13 -1.36 -17.69
CA PRO A 62 -2.08 -1.45 -18.81
C PRO A 62 -2.33 -2.91 -19.22
N SER A 63 -1.31 -3.77 -19.19
CA SER A 63 -1.46 -5.18 -19.55
C SER A 63 -2.44 -5.94 -18.67
N LEU A 64 -2.40 -5.73 -17.34
CA LEU A 64 -3.33 -6.37 -16.42
C LEU A 64 -4.73 -5.76 -16.52
N ASN A 65 -4.84 -4.44 -16.71
CA ASN A 65 -6.14 -3.79 -16.92
C ASN A 65 -6.81 -4.32 -18.21
N HIS A 66 -6.04 -4.46 -19.30
CA HIS A 66 -6.54 -5.01 -20.57
C HIS A 66 -6.97 -6.47 -20.44
N ALA A 67 -6.17 -7.27 -19.72
CA ALA A 67 -6.51 -8.66 -19.45
C ALA A 67 -7.81 -8.78 -18.66
N PHE A 68 -8.05 -7.91 -17.66
CA PHE A 68 -9.30 -7.93 -16.88
C PHE A 68 -10.52 -7.51 -17.72
N VAL A 69 -10.39 -6.47 -18.54
CA VAL A 69 -11.47 -6.04 -19.44
C VAL A 69 -11.79 -7.14 -20.48
N GLY A 70 -10.76 -7.80 -21.01
CA GLY A 70 -10.93 -8.97 -21.88
C GLY A 70 -11.62 -10.14 -21.17
N LEU A 71 -11.30 -10.39 -19.90
CA LEU A 71 -11.95 -11.40 -19.07
C LEU A 71 -13.44 -11.10 -18.85
N LEU A 72 -13.80 -9.85 -18.57
CA LEU A 72 -15.19 -9.39 -18.43
C LEU A 72 -15.97 -9.57 -19.75
N ALA A 73 -15.37 -9.19 -20.88
CA ALA A 73 -15.99 -9.41 -22.20
C ALA A 73 -16.17 -10.89 -22.50
N ALA A 74 -15.18 -11.73 -22.16
CA ALA A 74 -15.28 -13.17 -22.29
C ALA A 74 -16.42 -13.73 -21.42
N ASN A 75 -16.58 -13.25 -20.18
CA ASN A 75 -17.68 -13.66 -19.30
C ASN A 75 -19.04 -13.35 -19.94
N CYS A 76 -19.22 -12.15 -20.49
CA CYS A 76 -20.43 -11.74 -21.17
C CYS A 76 -20.79 -12.62 -22.39
N TRP A 77 -19.81 -13.26 -23.03
CA TRP A 77 -20.02 -14.01 -24.26
C TRP A 77 -20.02 -15.52 -24.06
N THR A 78 -19.46 -16.03 -22.97
CA THR A 78 -19.23 -17.46 -22.78
C THR A 78 -20.54 -18.24 -22.66
N THR A 79 -21.48 -17.81 -21.81
CA THR A 79 -22.77 -18.51 -21.64
C THR A 79 -23.61 -18.50 -22.93
N PRO A 80 -23.83 -17.34 -23.60
CA PRO A 80 -24.60 -17.33 -24.84
C PRO A 80 -23.97 -18.18 -25.95
N LEU A 81 -22.64 -18.20 -26.03
CA LEU A 81 -21.91 -18.97 -27.04
C LEU A 81 -21.99 -20.47 -26.79
N LEU A 82 -21.86 -20.92 -25.53
CA LEU A 82 -22.10 -22.31 -25.14
C LEU A 82 -23.53 -22.76 -25.43
N HIS A 83 -24.51 -21.86 -25.23
CA HIS A 83 -25.91 -22.11 -25.60
C HIS A 83 -26.14 -22.27 -27.10
N ALA A 84 -25.37 -21.57 -27.92
CA ALA A 84 -25.48 -21.65 -29.37
C ALA A 84 -24.81 -22.92 -29.94
N ILE A 85 -23.67 -23.34 -29.36
CA ILE A 85 -22.83 -24.41 -29.90
C ILE A 85 -23.20 -25.79 -29.34
N VAL A 86 -23.41 -25.90 -28.02
CA VAL A 86 -23.57 -27.19 -27.35
C VAL A 86 -25.04 -27.63 -27.37
N ARG A 87 -25.36 -28.62 -28.20
CA ARG A 87 -26.74 -29.13 -28.33
C ARG A 87 -27.17 -30.06 -27.19
N HIS A 88 -26.21 -30.71 -26.52
CA HIS A 88 -26.50 -31.66 -25.44
C HIS A 88 -26.69 -30.91 -24.11
N ARG A 89 -27.94 -30.76 -23.68
CA ARG A 89 -28.35 -29.92 -22.54
C ARG A 89 -27.59 -30.13 -21.23
N PRO A 90 -27.38 -31.35 -20.71
CA PRO A 90 -26.68 -31.49 -19.44
C PRO A 90 -25.18 -31.21 -19.58
N LEU A 91 -24.59 -31.44 -20.76
CA LEU A 91 -23.20 -31.06 -21.03
C LEU A 91 -23.07 -29.53 -21.14
N GLN A 92 -24.01 -28.88 -21.83
CA GLN A 92 -24.09 -27.42 -21.94
C GLN A 92 -24.14 -26.76 -20.56
N ARG A 93 -25.05 -27.20 -19.68
CA ARG A 93 -25.18 -26.66 -18.31
C ARG A 93 -23.90 -26.83 -17.49
N MET A 94 -23.29 -28.02 -17.56
CA MET A 94 -22.03 -28.30 -16.86
C MET A 94 -20.89 -27.41 -17.35
N LEU A 95 -20.79 -27.18 -18.68
CA LEU A 95 -19.77 -26.31 -19.25
C LEU A 95 -20.00 -24.84 -18.90
N CYS A 96 -21.26 -24.37 -18.86
CA CYS A 96 -21.56 -23.00 -18.44
C CYS A 96 -21.15 -22.77 -16.98
N ILE A 97 -21.51 -23.68 -16.08
CA ILE A 97 -21.12 -23.63 -14.67
C ILE A 97 -19.59 -23.67 -14.49
N LEU A 98 -18.90 -24.54 -15.24
CA LEU A 98 -17.44 -24.63 -15.15
C LEU A 98 -16.75 -23.36 -15.65
N ALA A 99 -17.21 -22.82 -16.78
CA ALA A 99 -16.65 -21.60 -17.35
C ALA A 99 -16.89 -20.40 -16.42
N ASP A 100 -18.10 -20.27 -15.88
CA ASP A 100 -18.49 -19.27 -14.88
C ASP A 100 -17.54 -19.29 -13.67
N ILE A 101 -17.35 -20.47 -13.04
CA ILE A 101 -16.43 -20.64 -11.90
C ILE A 101 -15.01 -20.20 -12.25
N VAL A 102 -14.49 -20.59 -13.43
CA VAL A 102 -13.12 -20.25 -13.82
C VAL A 102 -12.97 -18.75 -14.05
N LEU A 103 -13.91 -18.12 -14.76
CA LEU A 103 -13.86 -16.69 -15.07
C LEU A 103 -14.01 -15.85 -13.80
N ASP A 104 -14.96 -16.21 -12.93
CA ASP A 104 -15.15 -15.56 -11.63
C ASP A 104 -13.95 -15.73 -10.70
N PHE A 105 -13.36 -16.93 -10.66
CA PHE A 105 -12.16 -17.18 -9.86
C PHE A 105 -10.98 -16.31 -10.33
N VAL A 106 -10.74 -16.25 -11.64
CA VAL A 106 -9.66 -15.43 -12.20
C VAL A 106 -9.91 -13.94 -11.94
N ALA A 107 -11.15 -13.47 -12.10
CA ALA A 107 -11.52 -12.07 -11.87
C ALA A 107 -11.40 -11.66 -10.40
N SER A 108 -11.95 -12.46 -9.50
CA SER A 108 -12.10 -12.11 -8.07
C SER A 108 -10.88 -12.47 -7.21
N ILE A 109 -10.16 -13.53 -7.55
CA ILE A 109 -9.02 -14.05 -6.78
C ILE A 109 -7.72 -13.96 -7.59
N GLY A 110 -7.76 -14.36 -8.87
CA GLY A 110 -6.57 -14.42 -9.72
C GLY A 110 -5.86 -13.07 -9.84
N VAL A 111 -6.58 -12.00 -10.17
CA VAL A 111 -5.98 -10.67 -10.32
C VAL A 111 -5.39 -10.12 -9.00
N PRO A 112 -6.12 -10.07 -7.87
CA PRO A 112 -5.53 -9.67 -6.60
C PRO A 112 -4.34 -10.53 -6.16
N ALA A 113 -4.38 -11.84 -6.43
CA ALA A 113 -3.28 -12.74 -6.12
C ALA A 113 -2.03 -12.42 -6.95
N VAL A 114 -2.17 -12.19 -8.26
CA VAL A 114 -1.05 -11.78 -9.13
C VAL A 114 -0.42 -10.47 -8.65
N LEU A 115 -1.24 -9.48 -8.27
CA LEU A 115 -0.75 -8.22 -7.71
C LEU A 115 0.03 -8.45 -6.41
N ALA A 116 -0.56 -9.17 -5.45
CA ALA A 116 0.09 -9.48 -4.17
C ALA A 116 1.40 -10.26 -4.35
N LEU A 117 1.42 -11.24 -5.26
CA LEU A 117 2.61 -12.04 -5.56
C LEU A 117 3.72 -11.20 -6.22
N SER A 118 3.37 -10.16 -6.98
CA SER A 118 4.35 -9.30 -7.64
C SER A 118 5.23 -8.50 -6.65
N TYR A 119 4.78 -8.33 -5.40
CA TYR A 119 5.53 -7.65 -4.35
C TYR A 119 6.31 -8.60 -3.42
N LEU A 120 6.25 -9.93 -3.63
CA LEU A 120 7.02 -10.89 -2.83
C LEU A 120 8.55 -10.69 -2.88
N PRO A 121 9.18 -10.34 -4.02
CA PRO A 121 10.62 -10.07 -4.05
C PRO A 121 11.04 -8.92 -3.14
N GLU A 122 10.11 -8.01 -2.83
CA GLU A 122 10.30 -6.80 -2.03
C GLU A 122 9.61 -6.90 -0.67
N ALA A 123 9.31 -8.12 -0.18
CA ALA A 123 8.47 -8.36 1.01
C ALA A 123 8.94 -7.68 2.31
N ASN A 124 10.22 -7.29 2.40
CA ASN A 124 10.75 -6.54 3.54
C ASN A 124 10.49 -5.03 3.45
N PHE A 125 9.85 -4.55 2.38
CA PHE A 125 9.49 -3.15 2.11
C PHE A 125 10.56 -2.17 2.60
N PRO A 126 11.81 -2.28 2.08
CA PRO A 126 12.90 -1.45 2.55
C PRO A 126 12.53 0.03 2.47
N PRO A 127 12.88 0.86 3.48
CA PRO A 127 12.51 2.28 3.52
C PRO A 127 12.82 3.05 2.24
N SER A 128 13.90 2.68 1.53
CA SER A 128 14.30 3.27 0.25
C SER A 128 13.23 3.23 -0.85
N LEU A 129 12.36 2.22 -0.87
CA LEU A 129 11.31 2.10 -1.89
C LEU A 129 10.24 3.18 -1.73
N TRP A 130 9.91 3.56 -0.49
CA TRP A 130 8.92 4.59 -0.18
C TRP A 130 9.33 5.99 -0.65
N TYR A 131 10.63 6.22 -0.86
CA TYR A 131 11.14 7.45 -1.45
C TYR A 131 11.06 7.48 -2.98
N ASN A 132 10.91 6.33 -3.64
CA ASN A 132 10.68 6.28 -5.08
C ASN A 132 9.19 6.58 -5.38
N ASP A 133 8.92 7.79 -5.88
CA ASP A 133 7.56 8.25 -6.19
C ASP A 133 6.77 7.28 -7.08
N ALA A 134 7.40 6.77 -8.14
CA ALA A 134 6.73 5.88 -9.08
C ALA A 134 6.35 4.55 -8.40
N TRP A 135 7.26 4.00 -7.59
CA TRP A 135 7.00 2.77 -6.85
C TRP A 135 5.94 2.97 -5.78
N ALA A 136 6.03 4.02 -4.97
CA ALA A 136 5.13 4.27 -3.86
C ALA A 136 3.69 4.51 -4.33
N ILE A 137 3.50 5.33 -5.37
CA ILE A 137 2.17 5.59 -5.95
C ILE A 137 1.59 4.30 -6.56
N THR A 138 2.41 3.53 -7.29
CA THR A 138 2.00 2.24 -7.86
C THR A 138 1.54 1.29 -6.74
N PHE A 139 2.31 1.18 -5.66
CA PHE A 139 1.99 0.32 -4.52
C PHE A 139 0.71 0.75 -3.79
N ILE A 140 0.52 2.05 -3.53
CA ILE A 140 -0.69 2.57 -2.86
C ILE A 140 -1.94 2.27 -3.69
N ASN A 141 -1.87 2.47 -5.00
CA ASN A 141 -3.00 2.21 -5.90
C ASN A 141 -3.28 0.70 -6.03
N GLU A 142 -2.26 -0.14 -6.24
CA GLU A 142 -2.43 -1.59 -6.37
C GLU A 142 -2.88 -2.25 -5.04
N SER A 143 -2.35 -1.78 -3.89
CA SER A 143 -2.77 -2.28 -2.58
C SER A 143 -4.23 -1.94 -2.26
N SER A 144 -4.77 -0.83 -2.76
CA SER A 144 -6.18 -0.48 -2.63
C SER A 144 -7.12 -1.46 -3.35
N ILE A 145 -6.62 -2.18 -4.35
CA ILE A 145 -7.34 -3.28 -5.03
C ILE A 145 -7.27 -4.56 -4.18
N VAL A 146 -6.12 -4.84 -3.55
CA VAL A 146 -5.89 -6.06 -2.75
C VAL A 146 -6.58 -5.99 -1.38
N LEU A 147 -6.52 -4.85 -0.69
CA LEU A 147 -6.92 -4.69 0.72
C LEU A 147 -8.38 -4.26 0.93
N CYS A 148 -9.22 -4.22 -0.12
CA CYS A 148 -10.60 -3.71 -0.07
C CYS A 148 -10.69 -2.28 0.51
N ALA A 149 -10.49 -1.27 -0.34
CA ALA A 149 -10.55 0.13 0.09
C ALA A 149 -11.96 0.65 0.49
N SER A 150 -13.03 -0.14 0.32
CA SER A 150 -14.41 0.27 0.64
C SER A 150 -15.31 -0.88 1.09
N TRP A 151 -16.42 -0.55 1.76
CA TRP A 151 -17.47 -1.52 2.11
C TRP A 151 -18.14 -2.16 0.89
N VAL A 152 -18.18 -1.44 -0.23
CA VAL A 152 -18.67 -2.00 -1.50
C VAL A 152 -17.73 -3.11 -2.00
N ASP A 153 -16.41 -2.94 -1.84
CA ASP A 153 -15.42 -3.97 -2.22
C ASP A 153 -15.59 -5.24 -1.38
N VAL A 154 -15.84 -5.07 -0.08
CA VAL A 154 -16.14 -6.18 0.83
C VAL A 154 -17.41 -6.91 0.41
N ALA A 155 -18.50 -6.16 0.16
CA ALA A 155 -19.76 -6.74 -0.28
C ALA A 155 -19.60 -7.52 -1.60
N ASN A 156 -18.88 -6.95 -2.58
CA ASN A 156 -18.60 -7.60 -3.85
C ASN A 156 -17.86 -8.92 -3.66
N ARG A 157 -16.80 -8.95 -2.85
CA ARG A 157 -16.04 -10.19 -2.57
C ARG A 157 -16.90 -11.26 -1.90
N ILE A 158 -17.76 -10.88 -0.97
CA ILE A 158 -18.69 -11.81 -0.31
C ILE A 158 -19.65 -12.39 -1.35
N LEU A 159 -20.23 -11.55 -2.21
CA LEU A 159 -21.17 -11.99 -3.24
C LEU A 159 -20.52 -12.95 -4.25
N PHE A 160 -19.32 -12.65 -4.76
CA PHE A 160 -18.57 -13.58 -5.62
C PHE A 160 -18.24 -14.89 -4.90
N SER A 161 -17.83 -14.83 -3.64
CA SER A 161 -17.47 -16.03 -2.87
C SER A 161 -18.68 -16.93 -2.63
N VAL A 162 -19.83 -16.36 -2.27
CA VAL A 162 -21.08 -17.10 -2.11
C VAL A 162 -21.50 -17.70 -3.45
N SER A 163 -21.49 -16.89 -4.52
CA SER A 163 -21.82 -17.34 -5.86
C SER A 163 -20.99 -18.55 -6.30
N MET A 164 -19.67 -18.46 -6.18
CA MET A 164 -18.74 -19.53 -6.55
C MET A 164 -18.94 -20.79 -5.69
N MET A 165 -19.27 -20.64 -4.40
CA MET A 165 -19.58 -21.76 -3.51
C MET A 165 -20.83 -22.53 -3.96
N LEU A 166 -21.90 -21.82 -4.35
CA LEU A 166 -23.12 -22.43 -4.88
C LEU A 166 -22.82 -23.24 -6.15
N CYS A 167 -22.01 -22.66 -7.05
CA CYS A 167 -21.58 -23.28 -8.29
C CYS A 167 -20.75 -24.56 -8.05
N LEU A 168 -19.87 -24.57 -7.05
CA LEU A 168 -19.07 -25.74 -6.68
C LEU A 168 -19.91 -26.86 -6.07
N ASP A 169 -20.92 -26.53 -5.26
CA ASP A 169 -21.85 -27.52 -4.71
C ASP A 169 -22.67 -28.21 -5.82
N ASP A 170 -23.08 -27.47 -6.85
CA ASP A 170 -23.72 -28.03 -8.05
C ASP A 170 -22.80 -29.02 -8.79
N ILE A 171 -21.52 -28.69 -8.98
CA ILE A 171 -20.54 -29.61 -9.58
C ILE A 171 -20.34 -30.86 -8.72
N LYS A 172 -20.19 -30.69 -7.40
CA LYS A 172 -20.00 -31.80 -6.48
C LYS A 172 -21.18 -32.77 -6.54
N ALA A 173 -22.40 -32.26 -6.59
CA ALA A 173 -23.60 -33.07 -6.76
C ALA A 173 -23.55 -33.88 -8.07
N LEU A 174 -23.11 -33.28 -9.19
CA LEU A 174 -22.95 -33.99 -10.47
C LEU A 174 -21.92 -35.12 -10.40
N LEU A 175 -20.76 -34.84 -9.80
CA LEU A 175 -19.66 -35.81 -9.72
C LEU A 175 -20.03 -37.03 -8.86
N MET A 176 -20.69 -36.81 -7.72
CA MET A 176 -21.16 -37.87 -6.83
C MET A 176 -22.23 -38.76 -7.49
N LEU A 177 -23.05 -38.19 -8.36
CA LEU A 177 -24.06 -38.95 -9.11
C LEU A 177 -23.42 -39.78 -10.23
N ARG A 178 -22.44 -39.21 -10.94
CA ARG A 178 -21.71 -39.94 -11.98
C ARG A 178 -20.92 -41.11 -11.39
N SER A 179 -20.24 -40.93 -10.26
CA SER A 179 -19.52 -42.01 -9.59
C SER A 179 -20.47 -43.12 -9.12
N SER A 180 -21.63 -42.76 -8.56
CA SER A 180 -22.66 -43.71 -8.14
C SER A 180 -23.30 -44.48 -9.31
N ALA A 181 -23.58 -43.80 -10.42
CA ALA A 181 -24.10 -44.43 -11.64
C ALA A 181 -23.07 -45.32 -12.34
N SER A 182 -21.80 -44.92 -12.33
CA SER A 182 -20.68 -45.74 -12.82
C SER A 182 -20.47 -46.97 -11.94
N ALA A 183 -20.54 -46.84 -10.61
CA ALA A 183 -20.48 -47.97 -9.69
C ALA A 183 -21.66 -48.93 -9.85
N ALA A 184 -22.88 -48.42 -10.04
CA ALA A 184 -24.07 -49.23 -10.31
C ALA A 184 -24.01 -49.94 -11.67
N ARG A 185 -23.44 -49.31 -12.70
CA ARG A 185 -23.21 -49.93 -14.03
C ARG A 185 -22.13 -51.02 -14.00
N VAL A 186 -21.13 -50.90 -13.12
CA VAL A 186 -20.13 -51.96 -12.92
C VAL A 186 -20.71 -53.14 -12.12
N ALA A 187 -21.71 -52.88 -11.27
CA ALA A 187 -22.40 -53.92 -10.49
C ALA A 187 -23.53 -54.64 -11.23
N GLN A 188 -23.96 -54.18 -12.42
CA GLN A 188 -25.03 -54.79 -13.21
C GLN A 188 -24.51 -55.41 -14.52
N GLN A 189 -24.75 -56.72 -14.70
CA GLN A 189 -24.55 -57.47 -15.94
C GLN A 189 -25.66 -57.08 -16.97
N PRO A 190 -25.40 -57.10 -18.30
CA PRO A 190 -26.18 -56.32 -19.24
C PRO A 190 -27.45 -57.07 -19.65
N ASP A 191 -28.57 -56.80 -18.98
CA ASP A 191 -29.89 -57.04 -19.57
C ASP A 191 -30.94 -56.16 -18.90
N SER A 192 -31.04 -54.92 -19.37
CA SER A 192 -32.31 -54.21 -19.53
C SER A 192 -32.08 -52.93 -20.32
N LYS A 193 -32.79 -52.78 -21.44
CA LYS A 193 -32.89 -51.50 -22.15
C LYS A 193 -33.51 -50.49 -21.18
N MET A 194 -32.69 -49.57 -20.68
CA MET A 194 -33.11 -48.44 -19.88
C MET A 194 -33.99 -47.54 -20.75
N THR A 195 -35.31 -47.61 -20.56
CA THR A 195 -36.25 -46.66 -21.12
C THR A 195 -35.99 -45.29 -20.48
N PRO A 196 -35.91 -44.18 -21.25
CA PRO A 196 -35.67 -42.86 -20.68
C PRO A 196 -36.82 -42.52 -19.73
N THR A 197 -36.50 -42.09 -18.50
CA THR A 197 -37.50 -41.60 -17.54
C THR A 197 -38.24 -40.39 -18.13
N SER A 198 -39.52 -40.19 -17.78
CA SER A 198 -40.33 -39.07 -18.33
C SER A 198 -39.68 -37.70 -18.11
N THR A 199 -38.89 -37.56 -17.05
CA THR A 199 -38.14 -36.35 -16.70
C THR A 199 -37.05 -36.01 -17.71
N ASP A 200 -36.36 -37.01 -18.28
CA ASP A 200 -35.31 -36.80 -19.30
C ASP A 200 -35.90 -36.28 -20.62
N LYS A 201 -37.11 -36.74 -20.97
CA LYS A 201 -37.84 -36.28 -22.17
C LYS A 201 -38.36 -34.85 -22.01
N ASP A 202 -38.83 -34.49 -20.82
CA ASP A 202 -39.28 -33.13 -20.51
C ASP A 202 -38.12 -32.11 -20.52
N LEU A 203 -36.93 -32.50 -20.04
CA LEU A 203 -35.74 -31.65 -20.05
C LEU A 203 -35.22 -31.42 -21.48
N ALA A 204 -35.27 -32.46 -22.32
CA ALA A 204 -34.84 -32.41 -23.73
C ALA A 204 -35.75 -31.53 -24.62
N ASN A 205 -37.04 -31.40 -24.29
CA ASN A 205 -38.04 -30.69 -25.09
C ASN A 205 -38.38 -29.27 -24.62
N SER A 206 -37.77 -28.80 -23.51
CA SER A 206 -38.03 -27.44 -23.01
C SER A 206 -37.29 -26.37 -23.83
N SER A 207 -38.04 -25.48 -24.49
CA SER A 207 -37.46 -24.34 -25.21
C SER A 207 -36.98 -23.26 -24.22
N VAL A 208 -35.83 -22.63 -24.50
CA VAL A 208 -35.31 -21.54 -23.66
C VAL A 208 -36.31 -20.37 -23.67
N PRO A 209 -36.70 -19.83 -22.50
CA PRO A 209 -37.67 -18.74 -22.42
C PRO A 209 -37.24 -17.51 -23.24
N ARG A 210 -38.20 -16.79 -23.82
CA ARG A 210 -37.93 -15.56 -24.59
C ARG A 210 -37.18 -14.50 -23.76
N ALA A 211 -37.51 -14.39 -22.48
CA ALA A 211 -36.85 -13.47 -21.55
C ALA A 211 -35.34 -13.78 -21.39
N VAL A 212 -34.96 -15.06 -21.31
CA VAL A 212 -33.55 -15.49 -21.23
C VAL A 212 -32.79 -15.11 -22.50
N LYS A 213 -33.40 -15.31 -23.68
CA LYS A 213 -32.78 -14.90 -24.96
C LYS A 213 -32.57 -13.39 -25.05
N TRP A 214 -33.54 -12.60 -24.57
CA TRP A 214 -33.41 -11.15 -24.53
C TRP A 214 -32.29 -10.72 -23.57
N MET A 215 -32.22 -11.32 -22.37
CA MET A 215 -31.14 -11.04 -21.41
C MET A 215 -29.76 -11.41 -21.96
N HIS A 216 -29.59 -12.57 -22.61
CA HIS A 216 -28.33 -12.87 -23.31
C HIS A 216 -27.98 -11.83 -24.37
N GLY A 217 -28.97 -11.32 -25.12
CA GLY A 217 -28.75 -10.24 -26.07
C GLY A 217 -28.21 -8.97 -25.39
N VAL A 218 -28.77 -8.60 -24.24
CA VAL A 218 -28.27 -7.48 -23.43
C VAL A 218 -26.84 -7.73 -22.95
N ILE A 219 -26.55 -8.91 -22.38
CA ILE A 219 -25.22 -9.26 -21.86
C ILE A 219 -24.16 -9.23 -22.99
N ILE A 220 -24.49 -9.76 -24.17
CA ILE A 220 -23.60 -9.71 -25.35
C ILE A 220 -23.27 -8.26 -25.72
N LEU A 221 -24.30 -7.40 -25.81
CA LEU A 221 -24.14 -5.97 -26.12
C LEU A 221 -23.27 -5.27 -25.07
N THR A 222 -23.44 -5.62 -23.80
CA THR A 222 -22.59 -5.11 -22.71
C THR A 222 -21.12 -5.47 -22.93
N GLY A 223 -20.80 -6.70 -23.33
CA GLY A 223 -19.42 -7.11 -23.63
C GLY A 223 -18.77 -6.28 -24.75
N PHE A 224 -19.52 -5.96 -25.82
CA PHE A 224 -19.05 -5.06 -26.88
C PHE A 224 -18.89 -3.62 -26.40
N ALA A 225 -19.84 -3.12 -25.62
CA ALA A 225 -19.79 -1.75 -25.07
C ALA A 225 -18.57 -1.56 -24.17
N VAL A 226 -18.28 -2.52 -23.28
CA VAL A 226 -17.12 -2.51 -22.40
C VAL A 226 -15.82 -2.40 -23.20
N LEU A 227 -15.63 -3.24 -24.23
CA LEU A 227 -14.43 -3.18 -25.08
C LEU A 227 -14.31 -1.87 -25.86
N ALA A 228 -15.42 -1.34 -26.39
CA ALA A 228 -15.43 -0.08 -27.11
C ALA A 228 -15.07 1.11 -26.21
N THR A 229 -15.60 1.15 -25.00
CA THR A 229 -15.29 2.21 -24.02
C THR A 229 -13.85 2.13 -23.52
N HIS A 230 -13.29 0.93 -23.35
CA HIS A 230 -11.90 0.75 -22.95
C HIS A 230 -10.93 1.27 -24.02
N SER A 231 -11.19 0.97 -25.30
CA SER A 231 -10.37 1.45 -26.42
C SER A 231 -10.45 2.97 -26.64
N ALA A 232 -11.55 3.62 -26.25
CA ALA A 232 -11.75 5.05 -26.47
C ALA A 232 -11.11 5.94 -25.37
N ASN A 233 -10.83 5.38 -24.19
CA ASN A 233 -10.37 6.13 -23.02
C ASN A 233 -8.83 6.18 -22.86
N GLU A 234 -8.06 5.49 -23.70
CA GLU A 234 -6.59 5.36 -23.53
C GLU A 234 -5.78 6.64 -23.79
N PHE A 235 -6.35 7.72 -24.35
CA PHE A 235 -5.54 8.88 -24.78
C PHE A 235 -6.08 10.27 -24.38
N SER A 236 -7.36 10.42 -24.10
CA SER A 236 -8.02 11.74 -23.96
C SER A 236 -8.00 12.34 -22.55
N SER A 237 -7.58 11.61 -21.51
CA SER A 237 -7.74 12.01 -20.10
C SER A 237 -6.48 12.49 -19.39
N LEU A 238 -5.29 12.39 -19.99
CA LEU A 238 -4.03 12.57 -19.25
C LEU A 238 -3.66 14.02 -18.91
N LEU A 239 -4.33 15.03 -19.49
CA LEU A 239 -3.88 16.43 -19.37
C LEU A 239 -4.98 17.50 -19.25
N GLN A 240 -6.27 17.17 -19.26
CA GLN A 240 -7.29 18.22 -19.34
C GLN A 240 -8.01 18.64 -18.06
N ASP A 241 -7.96 17.88 -16.97
CA ASP A 241 -8.34 18.41 -15.65
C ASP A 241 -7.78 17.45 -14.59
N LEU A 242 -6.71 17.84 -13.89
CA LEU A 242 -6.34 17.17 -12.65
C LEU A 242 -7.51 17.35 -11.68
N GLU A 243 -8.34 16.31 -11.54
CA GLU A 243 -9.51 16.35 -10.68
C GLU A 243 -9.05 16.64 -9.22
N PRO A 244 -9.42 17.78 -8.63
CA PRO A 244 -8.86 18.21 -7.33
C PRO A 244 -9.17 17.25 -6.17
N HIS A 245 -10.12 16.33 -6.39
CA HIS A 245 -10.55 15.31 -5.44
C HIS A 245 -9.88 13.95 -5.62
N SER A 246 -8.92 13.78 -6.53
CA SER A 246 -8.18 12.52 -6.70
C SER A 246 -6.66 12.66 -6.55
N LEU A 247 -6.14 13.89 -6.58
CA LEU A 247 -4.70 14.14 -6.50
C LEU A 247 -4.15 13.84 -5.10
N ALA A 248 -3.44 12.72 -4.98
CA ALA A 248 -2.87 12.25 -3.72
C ALA A 248 -1.46 12.78 -3.45
N GLN A 249 -0.67 13.10 -4.46
CA GLN A 249 0.68 13.63 -4.28
C GLN A 249 1.01 14.66 -5.36
N ILE A 250 1.69 15.74 -4.97
CA ILE A 250 2.24 16.73 -5.89
C ILE A 250 3.76 16.74 -5.72
N THR A 251 4.48 16.57 -6.83
CA THR A 251 5.94 16.71 -6.87
C THR A 251 6.32 17.81 -7.87
N PHE A 252 6.96 18.87 -7.40
CA PHE A 252 7.59 19.90 -8.24
C PHE A 252 9.06 19.52 -8.47
N ARG A 253 9.51 19.52 -9.74
CA ARG A 253 10.88 19.12 -10.10
C ARG A 253 11.52 20.14 -11.02
N HIS A 254 12.77 20.52 -10.74
CA HIS A 254 13.57 21.37 -11.62
C HIS A 254 12.92 22.74 -11.91
N CYS A 255 12.17 23.28 -10.94
CA CYS A 255 11.50 24.57 -11.08
C CYS A 255 12.38 25.68 -10.51
N ALA A 256 12.87 26.58 -11.37
CA ALA A 256 13.76 27.66 -10.95
C ALA A 256 13.05 28.83 -10.23
N HIS A 257 11.73 28.95 -10.36
CA HIS A 257 10.94 30.07 -9.81
C HIS A 257 9.55 29.57 -9.39
N ILE A 258 9.47 28.89 -8.24
CA ILE A 258 8.19 28.45 -7.67
C ILE A 258 7.55 29.60 -6.89
N GLN A 259 6.32 29.94 -7.27
CA GLN A 259 5.45 30.86 -6.52
C GLN A 259 4.19 30.11 -6.12
N PHE A 260 3.99 29.88 -4.83
CA PHE A 260 2.79 29.21 -4.33
C PHE A 260 1.61 30.18 -4.27
N THR A 261 0.56 29.87 -5.03
CA THR A 261 -0.73 30.58 -5.00
C THR A 261 -1.74 29.80 -4.14
N PRO A 262 -2.88 30.42 -3.74
CA PRO A 262 -3.95 29.72 -3.04
C PRO A 262 -4.55 28.53 -3.81
N ASP A 263 -4.23 28.36 -5.10
CA ASP A 263 -4.69 27.21 -5.89
C ASP A 263 -4.27 25.87 -5.31
N VAL A 264 -3.13 25.83 -4.59
CA VAL A 264 -2.68 24.60 -3.90
C VAL A 264 -3.74 24.06 -2.93
N GLN A 265 -4.54 24.95 -2.33
CA GLN A 265 -5.59 24.59 -1.36
C GLN A 265 -6.80 23.87 -1.99
N ARG A 266 -6.87 23.80 -3.33
CA ARG A 266 -7.92 23.04 -4.02
C ARG A 266 -7.74 21.52 -3.89
N PHE A 267 -6.51 21.06 -3.61
CA PHE A 267 -6.16 19.64 -3.60
C PHE A 267 -6.42 18.99 -2.24
N SER A 268 -7.71 18.78 -1.94
CA SER A 268 -8.16 18.29 -0.61
C SER A 268 -7.73 16.87 -0.24
N GLN A 269 -7.31 16.06 -1.23
CA GLN A 269 -6.91 14.67 -1.03
C GLN A 269 -5.39 14.49 -0.94
N LEU A 270 -4.64 15.59 -0.85
CA LEU A 270 -3.19 15.54 -0.83
C LEU A 270 -2.68 14.77 0.40
N LEU A 271 -1.99 13.66 0.15
CA LEU A 271 -1.25 12.86 1.12
C LEU A 271 0.20 13.35 1.26
N GLY A 272 0.77 13.96 0.23
CA GLY A 272 2.14 14.46 0.30
C GLY A 272 2.50 15.53 -0.71
N LEU A 273 3.46 16.38 -0.34
CA LEU A 273 4.02 17.44 -1.18
C LEU A 273 5.54 17.28 -1.25
N LYS A 274 6.09 17.27 -2.46
CA LYS A 274 7.53 17.16 -2.69
C LYS A 274 8.04 18.28 -3.59
N LEU A 275 9.17 18.87 -3.23
CA LEU A 275 9.95 19.75 -4.10
C LEU A 275 11.34 19.12 -4.28
N TYR A 276 11.76 18.98 -5.53
CA TYR A 276 13.07 18.45 -5.89
C TYR A 276 13.79 19.42 -6.81
N ASN A 277 15.04 19.75 -6.47
CA ASN A 277 15.92 20.58 -7.28
C ASN A 277 15.21 21.86 -7.77
N SER A 278 14.66 22.64 -6.84
CA SER A 278 13.79 23.75 -7.16
C SER A 278 14.08 24.97 -6.28
N THR A 279 13.70 26.15 -6.72
CA THR A 279 13.86 27.39 -5.95
C THR A 279 12.49 27.98 -5.67
N VAL A 280 12.17 28.13 -4.39
CA VAL A 280 10.96 28.82 -3.92
C VAL A 280 11.24 30.31 -3.93
N GLU A 281 10.48 31.06 -4.71
CA GLU A 281 10.53 32.51 -4.75
C GLU A 281 9.55 33.11 -3.75
N SER A 282 8.33 32.59 -3.70
CA SER A 282 7.31 33.01 -2.74
C SER A 282 6.46 31.83 -2.27
N TRP A 283 6.20 31.79 -0.97
CA TRP A 283 5.23 30.87 -0.39
C TRP A 283 4.56 31.53 0.83
N PRO A 284 3.62 32.44 0.56
CA PRO A 284 3.00 33.27 1.58
C PRO A 284 1.92 32.52 2.38
N ALA A 285 1.43 33.14 3.45
CA ALA A 285 0.47 32.53 4.37
C ALA A 285 -0.89 32.21 3.72
N GLU A 286 -1.30 32.96 2.69
CA GLU A 286 -2.53 32.72 1.93
C GLU A 286 -2.50 31.41 1.12
N SER A 287 -1.32 30.88 0.80
CA SER A 287 -1.12 29.59 0.15
C SER A 287 -0.55 28.54 1.11
N ALA A 288 -0.79 28.73 2.41
CA ALA A 288 -0.31 27.82 3.43
C ALA A 288 -0.94 26.43 3.35
N ILE A 289 -0.14 25.44 3.74
CA ILE A 289 -0.64 24.12 4.08
C ILE A 289 -1.40 24.23 5.41
N ASP A 290 -2.67 23.90 5.39
CA ASP A 290 -3.60 24.14 6.49
C ASP A 290 -4.60 22.98 6.57
N SER A 291 -4.98 22.58 7.79
CA SER A 291 -5.90 21.49 8.05
C SER A 291 -7.26 21.65 7.37
N ARG A 292 -7.70 22.91 7.13
CA ARG A 292 -8.96 23.19 6.42
C ARG A 292 -8.96 22.64 4.99
N PHE A 293 -7.79 22.59 4.36
CA PHE A 293 -7.64 22.21 2.96
C PHE A 293 -6.89 20.90 2.80
N HIS A 294 -5.87 20.64 3.63
CA HIS A 294 -4.93 19.53 3.50
C HIS A 294 -4.97 18.60 4.72
N SER A 295 -6.17 18.23 5.19
CA SER A 295 -6.33 17.41 6.41
C SER A 295 -5.69 16.02 6.34
N LYS A 296 -5.37 15.54 5.13
CA LYS A 296 -4.86 14.20 4.85
C LYS A 296 -3.35 14.15 4.59
N ILE A 297 -2.65 15.28 4.62
CA ILE A 297 -1.23 15.29 4.33
C ILE A 297 -0.46 14.57 5.44
N LEU A 298 0.43 13.67 5.04
CA LEU A 298 1.21 12.80 5.91
C LEU A 298 2.70 13.13 5.86
N PHE A 299 3.21 13.62 4.73
CA PHE A 299 4.62 13.96 4.58
C PHE A 299 4.85 15.18 3.68
N THR A 300 5.95 15.89 3.92
CA THR A 300 6.44 16.95 3.03
C THR A 300 7.95 16.87 2.87
N TYR A 301 8.43 16.74 1.63
CA TYR A 301 9.86 16.59 1.35
C TYR A 301 10.38 17.72 0.47
N PHE A 302 11.48 18.32 0.89
CA PHE A 302 12.12 19.45 0.23
C PHE A 302 13.59 19.11 0.01
N VAL A 303 13.91 18.65 -1.20
CA VAL A 303 15.21 18.09 -1.53
C VAL A 303 15.88 18.97 -2.56
N ARG A 304 17.14 19.36 -2.35
CA ARG A 304 17.85 20.31 -3.24
C ARG A 304 17.01 21.57 -3.48
N THR A 305 16.29 22.02 -2.45
CA THR A 305 15.34 23.13 -2.56
C THR A 305 15.92 24.39 -1.91
N LEU A 306 15.90 25.49 -2.64
CA LEU A 306 16.31 26.80 -2.15
C LEU A 306 15.09 27.57 -1.64
N PHE A 307 15.17 28.04 -0.39
CA PHE A 307 14.14 28.85 0.26
C PHE A 307 14.57 30.31 0.38
N PRO A 308 13.62 31.26 0.28
CA PRO A 308 13.91 32.67 0.53
C PRO A 308 14.30 32.86 2.00
N ASN A 309 15.17 33.84 2.27
CA ASN A 309 15.63 34.17 3.62
C ASN A 309 16.32 33.03 4.41
N GLN A 310 16.70 31.91 3.76
CA GLN A 310 17.41 30.79 4.39
C GLN A 310 16.66 30.21 5.61
N THR A 311 15.33 30.24 5.57
CA THR A 311 14.45 29.69 6.62
C THR A 311 13.18 29.11 5.98
N ILE A 312 12.33 28.47 6.78
CA ILE A 312 11.06 27.92 6.28
C ILE A 312 10.08 29.05 5.92
N PRO A 313 9.31 28.92 4.82
CA PRO A 313 8.36 29.94 4.40
C PRO A 313 7.08 29.95 5.25
N ASP A 314 6.33 31.05 5.20
CA ASP A 314 5.08 31.23 5.94
C ASP A 314 4.00 30.22 5.54
N GLY A 315 4.03 29.74 4.29
CA GLY A 315 3.15 28.68 3.84
C GLY A 315 3.33 27.33 4.58
N LEU A 316 4.44 27.14 5.28
CA LEU A 316 4.69 25.99 6.15
C LEU A 316 4.46 26.30 7.64
N ARG A 317 3.87 27.45 7.96
CA ARG A 317 3.72 27.97 9.34
C ARG A 317 2.27 28.31 9.71
N SER A 318 1.29 27.65 9.09
CA SER A 318 -0.11 27.83 9.51
C SER A 318 -0.30 27.42 10.97
N ARG A 319 -1.03 28.24 11.75
CA ARG A 319 -1.46 27.90 13.12
C ARG A 319 -2.44 26.73 13.17
N SER A 320 -3.05 26.39 12.03
CA SER A 320 -3.92 25.23 11.86
C SER A 320 -3.24 24.17 11.00
N PHE A 321 -1.93 23.97 11.15
CA PHE A 321 -1.19 22.99 10.35
C PHE A 321 -1.78 21.57 10.49
N PRO A 322 -1.75 20.73 9.44
CA PRO A 322 -2.27 19.37 9.49
C PRO A 322 -1.62 18.50 10.57
N GLN A 323 -2.43 18.06 11.53
CA GLN A 323 -1.96 17.27 12.68
C GLN A 323 -1.69 15.80 12.37
N GLN A 324 -2.10 15.32 11.19
CA GLN A 324 -1.80 13.96 10.72
C GLN A 324 -0.41 13.85 10.08
N LEU A 325 0.22 14.98 9.77
CA LEU A 325 1.56 15.02 9.21
C LEU A 325 2.54 14.32 10.17
N LYS A 326 3.29 13.36 9.65
CA LYS A 326 4.26 12.56 10.39
C LYS A 326 5.69 12.87 10.04
N ASP A 327 5.94 13.40 8.85
CA ASP A 327 7.29 13.45 8.30
C ASP A 327 7.55 14.75 7.56
N ILE A 328 8.59 15.47 7.97
CA ILE A 328 9.06 16.69 7.31
C ILE A 328 10.55 16.53 7.05
N GLU A 329 10.93 16.61 5.78
CA GLU A 329 12.33 16.48 5.38
C GLU A 329 12.81 17.67 4.55
N PHE A 330 13.96 18.23 4.95
CA PHE A 330 14.71 19.26 4.25
C PHE A 330 16.12 18.73 3.98
N CYS A 331 16.38 18.26 2.77
CA CYS A 331 17.64 17.61 2.42
C CYS A 331 18.41 18.43 1.38
N VAL A 332 19.67 18.76 1.64
CA VAL A 332 20.52 19.58 0.75
C VAL A 332 19.86 20.93 0.44
N THR A 333 19.52 21.69 1.50
CA THR A 333 18.83 22.98 1.38
C THR A 333 19.72 24.13 1.86
N ASN A 334 19.30 25.37 1.64
CA ASN A 334 19.99 26.56 2.15
C ASN A 334 19.48 27.01 3.54
N ILE A 335 18.73 26.18 4.27
CA ILE A 335 18.14 26.55 5.56
C ILE A 335 19.24 26.71 6.62
N LYS A 336 19.28 27.87 7.28
CA LYS A 336 20.19 28.20 8.38
C LYS A 336 19.55 28.16 9.75
N THR A 337 18.24 28.38 9.83
CA THR A 337 17.50 28.42 11.09
C THR A 337 16.04 28.05 10.90
N LEU A 338 15.43 27.55 11.97
CA LEU A 338 13.98 27.38 12.10
C LEU A 338 13.42 28.49 13.01
N PRO A 339 12.26 29.07 12.68
CA PRO A 339 11.60 30.05 13.54
C PRO A 339 11.30 29.48 14.93
N ASP A 340 11.54 30.28 15.98
CA ASP A 340 11.32 29.87 17.38
C ASP A 340 9.89 29.38 17.66
N ASP A 341 8.92 29.91 16.90
CA ASP A 341 7.50 29.62 17.05
C ASP A 341 6.99 28.49 16.13
N VAL A 342 7.89 27.75 15.47
CA VAL A 342 7.50 26.64 14.57
C VAL A 342 6.73 25.53 15.30
N HIS A 343 7.01 25.35 16.60
CA HIS A 343 6.31 24.42 17.49
C HIS A 343 4.82 24.74 17.68
N LEU A 344 4.38 25.97 17.38
CA LEU A 344 2.96 26.35 17.38
C LEU A 344 2.25 25.99 16.07
N SER A 345 3.00 25.53 15.06
CA SER A 345 2.47 25.15 13.76
C SER A 345 2.57 23.64 13.58
N TRP A 346 3.77 23.09 13.62
CA TRP A 346 4.00 21.67 13.31
C TRP A 346 3.53 20.73 14.44
N PRO A 347 3.02 19.54 14.11
CA PRO A 347 2.58 18.58 15.12
C PRO A 347 3.76 18.04 15.96
N PRO A 348 3.55 17.74 17.25
CA PRO A 348 4.57 17.08 18.05
C PRO A 348 4.76 15.63 17.58
N LEU A 349 5.86 14.99 18.01
CA LEU A 349 6.17 13.58 17.69
C LEU A 349 6.27 13.27 16.19
N LEU A 350 6.60 14.28 15.37
CA LEU A 350 6.94 14.07 13.97
C LEU A 350 8.40 13.60 13.81
N THR A 351 8.69 13.01 12.66
CA THR A 351 10.04 12.83 12.15
C THR A 351 10.48 14.11 11.45
N LEU A 352 11.55 14.73 11.97
CA LEU A 352 12.14 15.93 11.39
C LEU A 352 13.53 15.63 10.86
N VAL A 353 13.69 15.75 9.55
CA VAL A 353 14.98 15.61 8.89
C VAL A 353 15.37 16.97 8.31
N VAL A 354 16.51 17.50 8.72
CA VAL A 354 17.12 18.70 8.15
C VAL A 354 18.58 18.37 7.86
N GLU A 355 18.83 17.68 6.76
CA GLU A 355 20.15 17.14 6.39
C GLU A 355 20.83 17.98 5.31
N TYR A 356 22.16 18.08 5.40
CA TYR A 356 23.00 18.83 4.47
C TYR A 356 22.49 20.26 4.23
N ALA A 357 21.89 20.85 5.27
CA ALA A 357 21.48 22.24 5.28
C ALA A 357 22.64 23.11 5.79
N GLN A 358 22.34 24.24 6.42
CA GLN A 358 23.33 25.20 6.91
C GLN A 358 23.13 25.51 8.40
N LEU A 359 22.62 24.54 9.18
CA LEU A 359 22.40 24.71 10.62
C LEU A 359 23.74 24.70 11.37
N GLU A 360 24.07 25.78 12.08
CA GLU A 360 25.27 25.87 12.92
C GLU A 360 25.04 25.31 14.33
N THR A 361 23.78 25.30 14.79
CA THR A 361 23.35 24.77 16.10
C THR A 361 22.04 24.00 15.95
N VAL A 362 21.70 23.15 16.93
CA VAL A 362 20.37 22.54 17.00
C VAL A 362 19.33 23.65 17.31
N PRO A 363 18.27 23.83 16.52
CA PRO A 363 17.28 24.88 16.77
C PRO A 363 16.56 24.70 18.11
N THR A 364 16.52 25.75 18.93
CA THR A 364 15.90 25.73 20.27
C THR A 364 14.39 25.48 20.22
N ALA A 365 13.73 25.83 19.12
CA ALA A 365 12.31 25.54 18.90
C ALA A 365 11.97 24.05 19.03
N LEU A 366 12.94 23.15 18.80
CA LEU A 366 12.75 21.71 18.93
C LEU A 366 12.51 21.27 20.38
N GLN A 367 12.94 22.06 21.37
CA GLN A 367 12.66 21.81 22.78
C GLN A 367 11.16 21.78 23.07
N GLN A 368 10.40 22.63 22.37
CA GLN A 368 8.94 22.73 22.53
C GLN A 368 8.21 21.86 21.51
N LEU A 369 8.75 21.70 20.30
CA LEU A 369 8.16 20.84 19.27
C LEU A 369 8.15 19.36 19.68
N ARG A 370 9.20 18.88 20.38
CA ARG A 370 9.34 17.48 20.84
C ARG A 370 9.10 16.45 19.71
N PRO A 371 9.93 16.46 18.65
CA PRO A 371 9.87 15.45 17.60
C PRO A 371 10.28 14.07 18.14
N SER A 372 9.77 13.00 17.52
CA SER A 372 10.16 11.62 17.87
C SER A 372 11.49 11.22 17.24
N GLU A 373 11.86 11.88 16.15
CA GLU A 373 13.09 11.63 15.41
C GLU A 373 13.67 12.92 14.85
N ILE A 374 14.99 13.09 15.00
CA ILE A 374 15.74 14.23 14.48
C ILE A 374 16.92 13.72 13.64
N GLY A 375 16.93 14.08 12.36
CA GLY A 375 18.04 13.93 11.43
C GLY A 375 18.69 15.26 11.10
N LEU A 376 19.98 15.44 11.44
CA LEU A 376 20.75 16.68 11.21
C LEU A 376 22.07 16.41 10.49
N CYS A 377 22.17 15.29 9.77
CA CYS A 377 23.41 14.92 9.11
C CYS A 377 23.94 16.01 8.18
N GLY A 378 25.26 16.13 8.05
CA GLY A 378 25.90 17.02 7.07
C GLY A 378 25.79 18.52 7.37
N ASN A 379 25.18 18.92 8.48
CA ASN A 379 25.17 20.31 8.91
C ASN A 379 26.49 20.71 9.60
N PRO A 380 26.87 21.99 9.59
CA PRO A 380 28.06 22.51 10.27
C PRO A 380 27.91 22.61 11.81
N ILE A 381 27.17 21.70 12.44
CA ILE A 381 26.93 21.68 13.90
C ILE A 381 28.19 21.20 14.62
N GLN A 382 28.78 22.08 15.44
CA GLN A 382 30.03 21.78 16.15
C GLN A 382 29.81 21.20 17.55
N ALA A 383 28.68 21.51 18.18
CA ALA A 383 28.34 21.06 19.52
C ALA A 383 26.83 20.85 19.67
N VAL A 384 26.45 19.96 20.59
CA VAL A 384 25.06 19.64 20.91
C VAL A 384 24.83 19.95 22.39
N GLU A 385 23.75 20.67 22.68
CA GLU A 385 23.39 21.03 24.06
C GLU A 385 22.73 19.86 24.81
N SER A 386 22.85 19.85 26.14
CA SER A 386 22.36 18.76 27.00
C SER A 386 20.86 18.47 26.83
N TRP A 387 20.03 19.50 26.57
CA TRP A 387 18.59 19.29 26.40
C TRP A 387 18.25 18.41 25.19
N VAL A 388 19.10 18.39 24.15
CA VAL A 388 18.85 17.61 22.92
C VAL A 388 18.85 16.11 23.23
N VAL A 389 19.84 15.64 24.00
CA VAL A 389 19.94 14.23 24.39
C VAL A 389 18.93 13.84 25.48
N MET A 390 18.42 14.83 26.22
CA MET A 390 17.44 14.70 27.29
C MET A 390 15.99 14.94 26.82
N LEU A 391 15.75 15.06 25.51
CA LEU A 391 14.40 15.21 24.98
C LEU A 391 13.58 13.94 25.29
N PRO A 392 12.43 14.07 25.98
CA PRO A 392 11.70 12.93 26.56
C PRO A 392 11.06 11.99 25.53
N ASP A 393 10.75 12.48 24.33
CA ASP A 393 10.11 11.67 23.27
C ASP A 393 11.04 11.40 22.08
N LEU A 394 12.30 11.84 22.14
CA LEU A 394 13.24 11.67 21.04
C LEU A 394 13.77 10.23 21.05
N GLU A 395 13.30 9.40 20.13
CA GLU A 395 13.72 8.00 20.00
C GLU A 395 14.95 7.85 19.09
N THR A 396 15.14 8.75 18.14
CA THR A 396 16.24 8.68 17.18
C THR A 396 16.91 10.04 17.01
N LEU A 397 18.24 10.07 17.23
CA LEU A 397 19.09 11.25 17.02
C LEU A 397 20.21 10.92 16.04
N ILE A 398 20.27 11.68 14.95
CA ILE A 398 21.18 11.40 13.84
C ILE A 398 21.96 12.67 13.52
N LEU A 399 23.27 12.59 13.76
CA LEU A 399 24.25 13.67 13.67
C LEU A 399 25.41 13.25 12.75
N CYS A 400 25.14 12.40 11.76
CA CYS A 400 26.19 11.86 10.91
C CYS A 400 26.83 12.95 10.04
N ASN A 401 28.11 12.82 9.68
CA ASN A 401 28.81 13.80 8.85
C ASN A 401 28.75 15.24 9.42
N THR A 402 28.76 15.39 10.75
CA THR A 402 28.85 16.69 11.43
C THR A 402 30.22 16.85 12.10
N PRO A 403 30.74 18.07 12.29
CA PRO A 403 32.05 18.28 12.89
C PRO A 403 32.11 18.07 14.42
N ILE A 404 31.05 17.53 15.05
CA ILE A 404 31.01 17.29 16.49
C ILE A 404 32.17 16.40 16.96
N THR A 405 32.76 16.76 18.10
CA THR A 405 33.88 16.03 18.71
C THR A 405 33.48 15.28 19.98
N ALA A 406 32.38 15.70 20.63
CA ALA A 406 31.82 15.05 21.81
C ALA A 406 30.31 15.31 21.91
N LEU A 407 29.61 14.41 22.61
CA LEU A 407 28.25 14.62 23.09
C LEU A 407 28.27 15.30 24.48
N PRO A 408 27.20 16.02 24.85
CA PRO A 408 27.15 16.71 26.14
C PRO A 408 27.28 15.72 27.30
N SER A 409 28.08 16.07 28.30
CA SER A 409 28.30 15.25 29.51
C SER A 409 27.79 15.90 30.80
N LYS A 410 27.58 17.22 30.78
CA LYS A 410 27.14 18.00 31.93
C LYS A 410 25.62 17.93 32.07
N ASP A 411 25.15 17.73 33.30
CA ASP A 411 23.73 17.74 33.68
C ASP A 411 22.90 16.67 32.91
N ILE A 412 23.52 15.51 32.64
CA ILE A 412 22.87 14.38 31.96
C ILE A 412 22.49 13.29 32.95
N ASP A 413 21.21 12.91 32.94
CA ASP A 413 20.71 11.69 33.57
C ASP A 413 20.50 10.60 32.50
N ALA A 414 21.43 9.64 32.47
CA ALA A 414 21.40 8.51 31.54
C ALA A 414 20.07 7.74 31.55
N SER A 415 19.40 7.66 32.70
CA SER A 415 18.16 6.90 32.86
C SER A 415 16.96 7.58 32.19
N ALA A 416 17.03 8.90 31.99
CA ALA A 416 15.99 9.69 31.36
C ALA A 416 16.21 9.90 29.85
N ILE A 417 17.32 9.41 29.27
CA ILE A 417 17.55 9.46 27.82
C ILE A 417 16.58 8.50 27.09
N ALA A 418 15.66 9.05 26.31
CA ALA A 418 14.72 8.27 25.50
C ALA A 418 15.35 7.64 24.24
N ILE A 419 16.42 8.23 23.72
CA ILE A 419 17.01 7.94 22.40
C ILE A 419 17.48 6.48 22.26
N ARG A 420 16.79 5.67 21.48
CA ARG A 420 17.13 4.28 21.16
C ARG A 420 18.15 4.16 20.04
N THR A 421 18.17 5.12 19.10
CA THR A 421 19.15 5.14 18.01
C THR A 421 19.99 6.41 18.05
N PHE A 422 21.31 6.24 18.15
CA PHE A 422 22.30 7.29 17.90
C PHE A 422 23.03 7.00 16.59
N SER A 423 23.01 7.94 15.65
CA SER A 423 23.88 7.88 14.47
C SER A 423 24.88 9.02 14.49
N LEU A 424 26.14 8.67 14.74
CA LEU A 424 27.29 9.57 14.85
C LEU A 424 28.30 9.30 13.73
N ARG A 425 27.91 8.52 12.71
CA ARG A 425 28.78 8.10 11.60
C ARG A 425 29.47 9.27 10.93
N TYR A 426 30.74 9.13 10.59
CA TYR A 426 31.55 10.19 9.96
C TYR A 426 31.57 11.53 10.72
N SER A 427 31.29 11.53 12.03
CA SER A 427 31.58 12.68 12.88
C SER A 427 33.05 12.68 13.34
N ASN A 428 33.48 13.77 13.98
CA ASN A 428 34.81 13.88 14.58
C ASN A 428 34.86 13.38 16.02
N MET A 429 33.88 12.58 16.45
CA MET A 429 33.81 12.09 17.82
C MET A 429 34.99 11.16 18.13
N THR A 430 35.71 11.47 19.20
CA THR A 430 36.93 10.74 19.62
C THR A 430 36.71 9.84 20.82
N THR A 431 35.85 10.26 21.75
CA THR A 431 35.62 9.57 23.03
C THR A 431 34.12 9.47 23.32
N PRO A 432 33.64 8.38 23.95
CA PRO A 432 32.26 8.30 24.40
C PRO A 432 32.04 9.21 25.63
N PRO A 433 30.85 9.83 25.80
CA PRO A 433 30.56 10.59 27.00
C PRO A 433 30.41 9.65 28.22
N PRO A 434 30.58 10.14 29.46
CA PRO A 434 30.60 9.31 30.66
C PRO A 434 29.34 8.45 30.89
N TRP A 435 28.20 8.91 30.39
CA TRP A 435 26.92 8.22 30.51
C TRP A 435 26.70 7.12 29.45
N MET A 436 27.52 7.07 28.39
CA MET A 436 27.45 6.06 27.33
C MET A 436 28.29 4.84 27.73
N THR A 437 27.89 4.19 28.83
CA THR A 437 28.55 2.98 29.32
C THR A 437 28.17 1.75 28.47
N PRO A 438 28.88 0.61 28.60
CA PRO A 438 28.46 -0.64 27.97
C PRO A 438 27.02 -1.06 28.31
N GLU A 439 26.59 -0.84 29.55
CA GLU A 439 25.23 -1.15 30.01
C GLU A 439 24.20 -0.27 29.31
N PHE A 440 24.45 1.05 29.25
CA PHE A 440 23.59 1.99 28.54
C PHE A 440 23.46 1.63 27.05
N SER A 441 24.57 1.19 26.46
CA SER A 441 24.68 0.94 25.02
C SER A 441 24.09 -0.41 24.58
N ARG A 442 23.87 -1.36 25.50
CA ARG A 442 23.46 -2.73 25.18
C ARG A 442 22.12 -2.83 24.46
N ASP A 443 21.14 -2.05 24.88
CA ASP A 443 19.77 -2.07 24.34
C ASP A 443 19.50 -0.92 23.36
N ARG A 444 20.58 -0.28 22.87
CA ARG A 444 20.52 0.89 21.98
C ARG A 444 21.34 0.65 20.74
N ARG A 445 20.91 1.25 19.63
CA ARG A 445 21.62 1.19 18.36
C ARG A 445 22.54 2.41 18.26
N ILE A 446 23.82 2.22 18.54
CA ILE A 446 24.84 3.27 18.42
C ILE A 446 25.67 3.02 17.17
N LEU A 447 25.63 3.96 16.23
CA LEU A 447 26.27 3.85 14.92
C LEU A 447 27.36 4.90 14.82
N ALA A 448 28.62 4.47 14.82
CA ALA A 448 29.78 5.36 14.84
C ALA A 448 30.81 5.03 13.73
N GLY A 449 30.42 4.24 12.73
CA GLY A 449 31.27 3.94 11.56
C GLY A 449 31.89 5.20 10.94
N GLY A 450 33.17 5.13 10.61
CA GLY A 450 33.92 6.26 10.03
C GLY A 450 34.40 7.32 11.04
N THR A 451 34.14 7.17 12.34
CA THR A 451 34.61 8.12 13.38
C THR A 451 36.01 7.79 13.91
N PRO A 452 36.75 8.76 14.47
CA PRO A 452 37.95 8.51 15.27
C PRO A 452 37.71 7.58 16.47
N LEU A 453 36.53 7.66 17.11
CA LEU A 453 36.11 6.77 18.20
C LEU A 453 36.23 5.30 17.80
N CYS A 454 35.71 4.92 16.64
CA CYS A 454 35.78 3.53 16.19
C CYS A 454 37.23 3.05 15.97
N LYS A 455 38.09 3.90 15.41
CA LYS A 455 39.53 3.58 15.27
C LYS A 455 40.19 3.37 16.63
N ALA A 456 39.83 4.21 17.60
CA ALA A 456 40.36 4.14 18.94
C ALA A 456 39.87 2.86 19.67
N LEU A 457 38.60 2.47 19.48
CA LEU A 457 38.07 1.21 20.03
C LEU A 457 38.70 -0.04 19.40
N ASP A 458 39.10 0.02 18.13
CA ASP A 458 39.80 -1.06 17.41
C ASP A 458 41.31 -1.15 17.72
N SER A 459 41.90 -0.15 18.40
CA SER A 459 43.34 -0.10 18.68
C SER A 459 43.75 -1.06 19.82
N PRO A 460 44.92 -1.73 19.73
CA PRO A 460 45.37 -2.70 20.73
C PRO A 460 45.60 -2.07 22.12
N GLU A 461 45.35 -2.87 23.17
CA GLU A 461 45.16 -2.51 24.58
C GLU A 461 46.35 -1.79 25.28
N ASP A 462 47.53 -1.69 24.66
CA ASP A 462 48.75 -1.24 25.33
C ASP A 462 48.91 0.30 25.41
N ASP A 463 48.09 1.10 24.71
CA ASP A 463 48.17 2.58 24.71
C ASP A 463 46.79 3.24 24.49
N GLY A 464 45.77 2.80 25.23
CA GLY A 464 44.36 3.21 25.05
C GLY A 464 44.15 4.74 24.96
N PRO A 465 43.87 5.31 23.77
CA PRO A 465 43.89 6.77 23.54
C PRO A 465 42.67 7.51 24.11
N ILE A 466 41.77 6.81 24.82
CA ILE A 466 40.42 7.27 25.21
C ILE A 466 40.25 7.34 26.74
N GLY A 467 41.25 6.92 27.53
CA GLY A 467 41.15 6.92 29.00
C GLY A 467 40.13 5.93 29.60
N LEU A 468 39.76 4.89 28.84
CA LEU A 468 38.88 3.80 29.29
C LEU A 468 39.66 2.59 29.78
N SER A 469 39.06 1.76 30.63
CA SER A 469 39.65 0.46 30.98
C SER A 469 39.64 -0.48 29.76
N PRO A 470 40.59 -1.43 29.63
CA PRO A 470 40.58 -2.39 28.51
C PRO A 470 39.27 -3.19 28.41
N GLN A 471 38.69 -3.53 29.57
CA GLN A 471 37.42 -4.25 29.65
C GLN A 471 36.24 -3.41 29.11
N ASP A 472 36.16 -2.13 29.49
CA ASP A 472 35.11 -1.23 29.01
C ASP A 472 35.26 -0.93 27.52
N GLN A 473 36.49 -0.77 27.04
CA GLN A 473 36.79 -0.60 25.62
C GLN A 473 36.30 -1.78 24.80
N ALA A 474 36.63 -3.02 25.21
CA ALA A 474 36.18 -4.23 24.54
C ALA A 474 34.64 -4.38 24.58
N ALA A 475 34.02 -4.07 25.73
CA ALA A 475 32.57 -4.13 25.89
C ALA A 475 31.84 -3.10 25.02
N LEU A 476 32.31 -1.86 24.97
CA LEU A 476 31.77 -0.82 24.09
C LEU A 476 31.94 -1.19 22.61
N ARG A 477 33.09 -1.76 22.24
CA ARG A 477 33.33 -2.16 20.85
C ARG A 477 32.38 -3.25 20.36
N ALA A 478 31.89 -4.10 21.27
CA ALA A 478 30.92 -5.15 20.95
C ALA A 478 29.51 -4.62 20.67
N VAL A 479 29.14 -3.47 21.24
CA VAL A 479 27.78 -2.88 21.14
C VAL A 479 27.72 -1.67 20.22
N ILE A 480 28.82 -0.93 20.05
CA ILE A 480 28.91 0.18 19.10
C ILE A 480 29.17 -0.37 17.69
N ASN A 481 28.27 -0.03 16.76
CA ASN A 481 28.41 -0.39 15.37
C ASN A 481 29.41 0.54 14.65
N CYS A 482 30.60 0.01 14.43
CA CYS A 482 31.68 0.67 13.69
C CYS A 482 31.73 0.34 12.19
N VAL A 483 30.69 -0.28 11.63
CA VAL A 483 30.64 -0.59 10.20
C VAL A 483 30.59 0.70 9.39
N ASP A 484 31.60 0.86 8.53
CA ASP A 484 31.68 1.94 7.57
C ASP A 484 30.64 1.72 6.45
N SER A 485 29.47 2.32 6.60
CA SER A 485 28.40 2.29 5.61
C SER A 485 28.06 3.70 5.19
N LYS A 486 28.13 3.96 3.87
CA LYS A 486 27.67 5.20 3.25
C LYS A 486 26.15 5.27 3.05
N ARG A 487 25.36 4.31 3.55
CA ARG A 487 23.90 4.38 3.46
C ARG A 487 23.40 5.49 4.38
N TYR A 488 23.01 6.62 3.81
CA TYR A 488 22.29 7.68 4.53
C TYR A 488 20.88 7.19 4.90
N TYR A 489 20.37 7.64 6.04
CA TYR A 489 19.12 7.12 6.61
C TYR A 489 17.85 7.72 5.99
N PHE A 490 17.93 8.92 5.41
CA PHE A 490 16.77 9.67 4.91
C PHE A 490 16.98 10.16 3.48
N TYR A 491 15.89 10.66 2.88
CA TYR A 491 15.65 10.84 1.44
C TYR A 491 16.88 10.54 0.59
N PRO A 492 16.95 9.39 -0.07
CA PRO A 492 18.22 8.97 -0.61
C PRO A 492 18.49 9.81 -1.87
N ILE A 493 19.31 10.85 -1.68
CA ILE A 493 19.69 11.89 -2.64
C ILE A 493 20.14 11.28 -3.99
N ALA A 494 20.64 10.04 -3.94
CA ALA A 494 21.12 9.26 -5.09
C ALA A 494 20.01 8.60 -5.94
N TYR A 495 18.77 8.44 -5.46
CA TYR A 495 17.71 7.76 -6.23
C TYR A 495 17.01 8.67 -7.23
N ASP A 496 17.22 9.99 -7.14
CA ASP A 496 16.69 10.98 -8.06
C ASP A 496 17.72 11.56 -9.04
N GLU A 497 18.98 11.07 -9.01
CA GLU A 497 19.97 11.38 -10.05
C GLU A 497 19.67 10.54 -11.30
N ARG A 498 19.06 11.16 -12.31
CA ARG A 498 18.97 10.53 -13.65
C ARG A 498 20.38 10.42 -14.24
N ALA A 499 20.62 9.41 -15.07
CA ALA A 499 21.91 9.21 -15.75
C ALA A 499 22.36 10.42 -16.60
N GLU A 500 21.42 11.29 -16.98
CA GLU A 500 21.64 12.53 -17.73
C GLU A 500 21.92 13.75 -16.83
N GLU A 501 21.65 13.63 -15.53
CA GLU A 501 21.88 14.66 -14.50
C GLU A 501 23.27 14.47 -13.88
N THR A 502 24.31 14.62 -14.71
CA THR A 502 25.69 14.75 -14.24
C THR A 502 25.91 16.16 -13.69
N TRP A 503 26.29 16.27 -12.42
CA TRP A 503 26.67 17.51 -11.75
C TRP A 503 28.18 17.71 -11.74
#